data_AF-Q8RBM4-F1
#
_entry.id   AF-Q8RBM4-F1
#
_cell.length_a   1.000
_cell.length_b   1.000
_cell.length_c   1.000
_cell.angle_alpha   90.00
_cell.angle_beta   90.00
_cell.angle_gamma   90.00
#
_symmetry.space_group_name_H-M   'P 1'
#
loop_
_entity.id
_entity.type
_entity.pdbx_description
1 polymer ?
#
loop_
_entity_poly.entity_id
_entity_poly.type
_entity_poly.pdbx_seq_one_letter_code
_entity_poly.pdbx_strand_id
1 'polypeptide(L)'
;MKYLWEAELRRFVKFIKNMPTANLPFLIFLYILFWLINFSSTLVIGNVESSRSLTAANMLGYVVWFFAMFSISSIAQNMEDERMQGTFEHLHLSSVDIKSIFLVRALIHALESILIIVIFVLIVGLIHRVVVFTNIYSLLVLLILLPGLYGFAFFLAGLVLMMRSKEAKNWLAILIYVLLVPLLIPEKILMPAVREGFSYFPIFQSVMMLRKLNIDKVPLNLMEADFIKLVVTSILFFVIGLLIFDIADKKAKKKGILGMY
;
A
#
# COMPACT_ATOMS: atom_id res chain seq x y z
N MET A 1 20.12 14.76 -6.68
CA MET A 1 18.67 14.59 -6.90
C MET A 1 18.32 14.32 -8.37
N LYS A 2 18.66 15.17 -9.35
CA LYS A 2 18.31 14.97 -10.78
C LYS A 2 18.74 13.60 -11.34
N TYR A 3 19.99 13.20 -11.13
CA TYR A 3 20.52 11.92 -11.61
C TYR A 3 19.85 10.69 -10.99
N LEU A 4 19.39 10.79 -9.74
CA LEU A 4 18.65 9.72 -9.07
C LEU A 4 17.29 9.50 -9.73
N TRP A 5 16.56 10.60 -10.01
CA TRP A 5 15.30 10.55 -10.74
C TRP A 5 15.46 9.91 -12.12
N GLU A 6 16.49 10.31 -12.88
CA GLU A 6 16.75 9.73 -14.20
C GLU A 6 17.09 8.23 -14.13
N ALA A 7 17.81 7.79 -13.09
CA ALA A 7 18.14 6.38 -12.89
C ALA A 7 16.89 5.54 -12.59
N GLU A 8 16.06 5.97 -11.63
CA GLU A 8 14.84 5.24 -11.27
C GLU A 8 13.77 5.29 -12.37
N LEU A 9 13.68 6.38 -13.13
CA LEU A 9 12.82 6.44 -14.33
C LEU A 9 13.29 5.46 -15.42
N ARG A 10 14.60 5.33 -15.64
CA ARG A 10 15.12 4.31 -16.57
C ARG A 10 14.80 2.89 -16.09
N ARG A 11 14.88 2.64 -14.78
CA ARG A 11 14.45 1.37 -14.17
C ARG A 11 12.97 1.12 -14.42
N PHE A 12 12.11 2.12 -14.21
CA PHE A 12 10.68 2.03 -14.48
C PHE A 12 10.37 1.72 -15.95
N VAL A 13 11.06 2.36 -16.89
CA VAL A 13 10.89 2.06 -18.33
C VAL A 13 11.32 0.62 -18.66
N LYS A 14 12.40 0.12 -18.05
CA LYS A 14 12.80 -1.30 -18.20
C LYS A 14 11.76 -2.23 -17.58
N PHE A 15 11.20 -1.87 -16.43
CA PHE A 15 10.13 -2.61 -15.79
C PHE A 15 8.92 -2.76 -16.72
N ILE A 16 8.44 -1.66 -17.32
CA ILE A 16 7.33 -1.69 -18.30
C ILE A 16 7.63 -2.63 -19.46
N LYS A 17 8.86 -2.58 -20.01
CA LYS A 17 9.26 -3.42 -21.15
C LYS A 17 9.27 -4.92 -20.81
N ASN A 18 9.71 -5.27 -19.60
CA ASN A 18 9.82 -6.67 -19.16
C ASN A 18 8.55 -7.20 -18.46
N MET A 19 7.57 -6.33 -18.23
CA MET A 19 6.37 -6.61 -17.46
C MET A 19 5.54 -7.82 -17.95
N PRO A 20 5.33 -8.04 -19.27
CA PRO A 20 4.42 -9.10 -19.75
C PRO A 20 4.90 -10.50 -19.37
N THR A 21 6.21 -10.75 -19.40
CA THR A 21 6.79 -12.07 -19.15
C THR A 21 7.14 -12.27 -17.68
N ALA A 22 7.58 -11.22 -16.98
CA ALA A 22 8.03 -11.33 -15.60
C ALA A 22 6.87 -11.40 -14.58
N ASN A 23 5.76 -10.68 -14.82
CA ASN A 23 4.69 -10.53 -13.83
C ASN A 23 3.47 -11.42 -14.07
N LEU A 24 3.47 -12.26 -15.11
CA LEU A 24 2.35 -13.15 -15.42
C LEU A 24 2.01 -14.11 -14.27
N PRO A 25 2.98 -14.82 -13.63
CA PRO A 25 2.67 -15.70 -12.50
C PRO A 25 2.04 -14.94 -11.33
N PHE A 26 2.52 -13.71 -11.08
CA PHE A 26 1.98 -12.86 -10.04
C PHE A 26 0.54 -12.44 -10.34
N LEU A 27 0.21 -12.02 -11.57
CA LEU A 27 -1.15 -11.70 -11.97
C LEU A 27 -2.11 -12.89 -11.86
N ILE A 28 -1.65 -14.11 -12.20
CA ILE A 28 -2.42 -15.35 -12.01
C ILE A 28 -2.69 -15.58 -10.53
N PHE A 29 -1.67 -15.42 -9.68
CA PHE A 29 -1.82 -15.54 -8.23
C PHE A 29 -2.83 -14.52 -7.67
N LEU A 30 -2.76 -13.25 -8.11
CA LEU A 30 -3.74 -12.22 -7.75
C LEU A 30 -5.17 -12.67 -8.10
N TYR A 31 -5.34 -13.16 -9.32
CA TYR A 31 -6.65 -13.58 -9.80
C TYR A 31 -7.24 -14.73 -8.98
N ILE A 32 -6.44 -15.76 -8.69
CA ILE A 32 -6.86 -16.90 -7.87
C ILE A 32 -7.21 -16.43 -6.45
N LEU A 33 -6.36 -15.62 -5.83
CA LEU A 33 -6.57 -15.13 -4.47
C LEU A 33 -7.82 -14.24 -4.37
N PHE A 34 -8.06 -13.39 -5.37
CA PHE A 34 -9.27 -12.58 -5.44
C PHE A 34 -10.54 -13.43 -5.46
N TRP A 35 -10.55 -14.49 -6.29
CA TRP A 35 -11.69 -15.41 -6.35
C TRP A 35 -11.90 -16.19 -5.07
N LEU A 36 -10.82 -16.61 -4.41
CA LEU A 36 -10.90 -17.27 -3.11
C LEU A 36 -11.59 -16.38 -2.07
N ILE A 37 -11.21 -15.10 -2.00
CA ILE A 37 -11.79 -14.12 -1.06
C ILE A 37 -13.25 -13.82 -1.44
N ASN A 38 -13.52 -13.61 -2.73
CA ASN A 38 -14.86 -13.31 -3.21
C ASN A 38 -15.84 -14.46 -2.90
N PHE A 39 -15.43 -15.70 -3.20
CA PHE A 39 -16.21 -16.89 -2.91
C PHE A 39 -16.42 -17.10 -1.40
N SER A 40 -15.41 -16.82 -0.57
CA SER A 40 -15.58 -16.86 0.88
C SER A 40 -16.65 -15.89 1.36
N SER A 41 -16.69 -14.66 0.80
CA SER A 41 -17.68 -13.65 1.21
C SER A 41 -19.12 -14.00 0.82
N THR A 42 -19.34 -14.66 -0.32
CA THR A 42 -20.68 -15.06 -0.77
C THR A 42 -21.28 -16.15 0.12
N LEU A 43 -20.44 -17.04 0.66
CA LEU A 43 -20.88 -18.06 1.62
C LEU A 43 -21.35 -17.46 2.95
N VAL A 44 -20.76 -16.34 3.38
CA VAL A 44 -21.06 -15.71 4.69
C VAL A 44 -22.29 -14.80 4.62
N ILE A 45 -22.47 -14.05 3.53
CA ILE A 45 -23.56 -13.06 3.40
C ILE A 45 -24.84 -13.68 2.81
N GLY A 46 -24.73 -14.83 2.14
CA GLY A 46 -25.82 -15.44 1.39
C GLY A 46 -26.05 -14.75 0.03
N ASN A 47 -26.74 -15.45 -0.87
CA ASN A 47 -26.86 -15.12 -2.30
C ASN A 47 -27.72 -13.87 -2.64
N VAL A 48 -27.97 -12.98 -1.67
CA VAL A 48 -29.13 -12.07 -1.70
C VAL A 48 -28.81 -10.63 -2.14
N GLU A 49 -27.57 -10.14 -2.04
CA GLU A 49 -27.18 -8.88 -2.68
C GLU A 49 -26.44 -9.19 -3.99
N SER A 50 -27.05 -8.79 -5.11
CA SER A 50 -26.55 -8.97 -6.49
C SER A 50 -25.05 -9.26 -6.57
N SER A 51 -24.69 -10.51 -6.95
CA SER A 51 -23.31 -11.02 -6.99
C SER A 51 -22.28 -10.01 -7.55
N ARG A 52 -22.68 -9.15 -8.50
CA ARG A 52 -21.85 -8.09 -9.09
C ARG A 52 -21.51 -6.94 -8.14
N SER A 53 -22.46 -6.45 -7.34
CA SER A 53 -22.22 -5.35 -6.39
C SER A 53 -21.27 -5.78 -5.27
N LEU A 54 -21.51 -6.97 -4.71
CA LEU A 54 -20.60 -7.57 -3.73
C LEU A 54 -19.21 -7.78 -4.33
N THR A 55 -19.14 -8.27 -5.58
CA THR A 55 -17.85 -8.45 -6.28
C THR A 55 -17.11 -7.13 -6.49
N ALA A 56 -17.81 -6.06 -6.85
CA ALA A 56 -17.22 -4.73 -6.98
C ALA A 56 -16.73 -4.19 -5.62
N ALA A 57 -17.51 -4.36 -4.54
CA ALA A 57 -17.13 -3.91 -3.20
C ALA A 57 -15.92 -4.65 -2.63
N ASN A 58 -15.84 -5.97 -2.87
CA ASN A 58 -14.69 -6.80 -2.54
C ASN A 58 -13.46 -6.41 -3.37
N MET A 59 -13.67 -6.12 -4.66
CA MET A 59 -12.59 -5.68 -5.54
C MET A 59 -11.98 -4.35 -5.09
N LEU A 60 -12.79 -3.38 -4.66
CA LEU A 60 -12.27 -2.12 -4.13
C LEU A 60 -11.40 -2.33 -2.89
N GLY A 61 -11.84 -3.19 -1.96
CA GLY A 61 -11.06 -3.57 -0.79
C GLY A 61 -9.76 -4.29 -1.16
N TYR A 62 -9.83 -5.22 -2.11
CA TYR A 62 -8.70 -5.99 -2.61
C TYR A 62 -7.65 -5.11 -3.31
N VAL A 63 -8.09 -4.16 -4.14
CA VAL A 63 -7.20 -3.20 -4.81
C VAL A 63 -6.43 -2.37 -3.78
N VAL A 64 -7.12 -1.80 -2.78
CA VAL A 64 -6.43 -1.03 -1.74
C VAL A 64 -5.54 -1.92 -0.88
N TRP A 65 -5.94 -3.17 -0.61
CA TRP A 65 -5.14 -4.13 0.12
C TRP A 65 -3.79 -4.39 -0.57
N PHE A 66 -3.81 -4.65 -1.88
CA PHE A 66 -2.57 -4.83 -2.66
C PHE A 66 -1.74 -3.56 -2.72
N PHE A 67 -2.39 -2.42 -2.93
CA PHE A 67 -1.71 -1.14 -2.98
C PHE A 67 -1.00 -0.83 -1.66
N ALA A 68 -1.66 -1.10 -0.54
CA ALA A 68 -1.10 -0.96 0.80
C ALA A 68 0.06 -1.94 1.02
N MET A 69 -0.11 -3.22 0.66
CA MET A 69 0.95 -4.22 0.78
C MET A 69 2.23 -3.82 0.05
N PHE A 70 2.11 -3.40 -1.21
CA PHE A 70 3.25 -2.96 -2.02
C PHE A 70 3.90 -1.70 -1.45
N SER A 71 3.08 -0.69 -1.14
CA SER A 71 3.59 0.60 -0.67
C SER A 71 4.28 0.48 0.69
N ILE A 72 3.65 -0.19 1.65
CA ILE A 72 4.17 -0.36 3.01
C ILE A 72 5.47 -1.17 3.02
N SER A 73 5.52 -2.24 2.21
CA SER A 73 6.67 -3.14 2.19
C SER A 73 7.86 -2.58 1.41
N SER A 74 7.62 -1.62 0.50
CA SER A 74 8.64 -1.12 -0.44
C SER A 74 9.90 -0.59 0.24
N ILE A 75 9.78 0.20 1.31
CA ILE A 75 10.94 0.83 1.97
C ILE A 75 11.76 -0.23 2.70
N ALA A 76 11.09 -1.10 3.46
CA ALA A 76 11.75 -2.18 4.17
C ALA A 76 12.46 -3.17 3.23
N GLN A 77 11.87 -3.44 2.05
CA GLN A 77 12.49 -4.25 1.00
C GLN A 77 13.72 -3.55 0.41
N ASN A 78 13.60 -2.29 -0.01
CA ASN A 78 14.73 -1.52 -0.55
C ASN A 78 15.91 -1.46 0.44
N MET A 79 15.63 -1.30 1.73
CA MET A 79 16.67 -1.31 2.76
C MET A 79 17.35 -2.66 2.89
N GLU A 80 16.57 -3.75 2.84
CA GLU A 80 17.13 -5.10 2.90
C GLU A 80 17.97 -5.39 1.66
N ASP A 81 17.52 -5.02 0.48
CA ASP A 81 18.24 -5.24 -0.78
C ASP A 81 19.60 -4.53 -0.76
N GLU A 82 19.66 -3.29 -0.29
CA GLU A 82 20.91 -2.53 -0.12
C GLU A 82 21.84 -3.15 0.93
N ARG A 83 21.27 -3.78 1.98
CA ARG A 83 22.05 -4.50 2.98
C ARG A 83 22.61 -5.79 2.42
N MET A 84 21.81 -6.57 1.70
CA MET A 84 22.24 -7.81 1.05
C MET A 84 23.33 -7.56 0.00
N GLN A 85 23.31 -6.40 -0.65
CA GLN A 85 24.34 -5.98 -1.60
C GLN A 85 25.60 -5.40 -0.94
N GLY A 86 25.60 -5.18 0.39
CA GLY A 86 26.71 -4.55 1.10
C GLY A 86 26.88 -3.05 0.79
N THR A 87 25.91 -2.44 0.11
CA THR A 87 25.94 -1.04 -0.34
C THR A 87 25.27 -0.09 0.64
N PHE A 88 24.63 -0.62 1.69
CA PHE A 88 23.91 0.19 2.67
C PHE A 88 24.81 1.25 3.35
N GLU A 89 26.06 0.93 3.69
CA GLU A 89 27.02 1.90 4.22
C GLU A 89 27.44 2.93 3.18
N HIS A 90 27.66 2.51 1.94
CA HIS A 90 27.99 3.41 0.85
C HIS A 90 26.84 4.38 0.54
N LEU A 91 25.60 3.94 0.69
CA LEU A 91 24.41 4.79 0.56
C LEU A 91 24.39 5.89 1.63
N HIS A 92 24.87 5.59 2.84
CA HIS A 92 25.02 6.56 3.93
C HIS A 92 26.13 7.59 3.70
N LEU A 93 27.14 7.24 2.89
CA LEU A 93 28.23 8.14 2.49
C LEU A 93 27.87 9.04 1.31
N SER A 94 26.73 8.79 0.66
CA SER A 94 26.27 9.61 -0.46
C SER A 94 25.90 11.03 0.01
N SER A 95 26.03 12.01 -0.89
CA SER A 95 25.71 13.42 -0.60
C SER A 95 24.20 13.71 -0.48
N VAL A 96 23.36 12.69 -0.64
CA VAL A 96 21.90 12.80 -0.59
C VAL A 96 21.38 12.03 0.62
N ASP A 97 20.48 12.67 1.37
CA ASP A 97 19.81 12.01 2.50
C ASP A 97 19.11 10.73 2.07
N ILE A 98 19.32 9.65 2.82
CA ILE A 98 18.72 8.33 2.57
C ILE A 98 17.20 8.37 2.50
N LYS A 99 16.56 9.21 3.32
CA LYS A 99 15.11 9.44 3.25
C LYS A 99 14.67 9.91 1.87
N SER A 100 15.41 10.85 1.29
CA SER A 100 15.12 11.40 -0.03
C SER A 100 15.32 10.33 -1.10
N ILE A 101 16.33 9.47 -0.96
CA ILE A 101 16.55 8.33 -1.86
C ILE A 101 15.37 7.36 -1.80
N PHE A 102 14.97 6.94 -0.59
CA PHE A 102 13.84 6.03 -0.41
C PHE A 102 12.51 6.66 -0.80
N LEU A 103 12.30 7.97 -0.63
CA LEU A 103 11.11 8.67 -1.12
C LEU A 103 11.01 8.63 -2.64
N VAL A 104 12.11 8.89 -3.36
CA VAL A 104 12.10 8.82 -4.83
C VAL A 104 11.82 7.39 -5.30
N ARG A 105 12.47 6.39 -4.70
CA ARG A 105 12.22 4.97 -4.99
C ARG A 105 10.78 4.56 -4.69
N ALA A 106 10.25 5.00 -3.54
CA ALA A 106 8.87 4.80 -3.15
C ALA A 106 7.91 5.34 -4.23
N LEU A 107 8.10 6.57 -4.70
CA LEU A 107 7.23 7.13 -5.75
C LEU A 107 7.26 6.33 -7.05
N ILE A 108 8.43 5.82 -7.45
CA ILE A 108 8.53 4.97 -8.64
C ILE A 108 7.85 3.62 -8.40
N HIS A 109 8.05 2.99 -7.25
CA HIS A 109 7.32 1.78 -6.86
C HIS A 109 5.81 1.99 -6.78
N ALA A 110 5.34 3.18 -6.37
CA ALA A 110 3.93 3.52 -6.41
C ALA A 110 3.39 3.42 -7.84
N LEU A 111 4.10 4.01 -8.81
CA LEU A 111 3.72 3.96 -10.22
C LEU A 111 3.71 2.52 -10.76
N GLU A 112 4.71 1.71 -10.40
CA GLU A 112 4.76 0.28 -10.76
C GLU A 112 3.54 -0.47 -10.20
N SER A 113 3.22 -0.26 -8.91
CA SER A 113 2.09 -0.91 -8.26
C SER A 113 0.75 -0.48 -8.86
N ILE A 114 0.58 0.81 -9.18
CA ILE A 114 -0.61 1.34 -9.86
C ILE A 114 -0.77 0.67 -11.22
N LEU A 115 0.31 0.54 -12.00
CA LEU A 115 0.25 -0.10 -13.31
C LEU A 115 -0.20 -1.56 -13.22
N ILE A 116 0.37 -2.34 -12.29
CA ILE A 116 -0.05 -3.74 -12.05
C ILE A 116 -1.53 -3.81 -11.64
N ILE A 117 -1.95 -2.95 -10.71
CA ILE A 117 -3.34 -2.90 -10.22
C ILE A 117 -4.32 -2.54 -11.32
N VAL A 118 -4.01 -1.55 -12.16
CA VAL A 118 -4.85 -1.14 -13.29
C VAL A 118 -5.05 -2.31 -14.24
N ILE A 119 -3.97 -3.02 -14.59
CA ILE A 119 -4.02 -4.19 -15.48
C ILE A 119 -4.87 -5.30 -14.85
N PHE A 120 -4.66 -5.56 -13.56
CA PHE A 120 -5.45 -6.55 -12.83
C PHE A 120 -6.96 -6.22 -12.83
N VAL A 121 -7.32 -4.96 -12.55
CA VAL A 121 -8.71 -4.48 -12.57
C VAL A 121 -9.31 -4.59 -13.97
N LEU A 122 -8.54 -4.28 -15.03
CA LEU A 122 -8.98 -4.45 -16.42
C LEU A 122 -9.24 -5.93 -16.75
N ILE A 123 -8.33 -6.84 -16.37
CA ILE A 123 -8.49 -8.28 -16.59
C ILE A 123 -9.78 -8.77 -15.92
N VAL A 124 -9.98 -8.46 -14.64
CA VAL A 124 -11.18 -8.92 -13.92
C VAL A 124 -12.44 -8.26 -14.45
N GLY A 125 -12.39 -6.96 -14.77
CA GLY A 125 -13.52 -6.23 -15.36
C GLY A 125 -13.96 -6.78 -16.71
N LEU A 126 -13.01 -7.20 -17.56
CA LEU A 126 -13.30 -7.82 -18.86
C LEU A 126 -13.90 -9.22 -18.72
N ILE A 127 -13.33 -10.07 -17.85
CA ILE A 127 -13.79 -11.45 -17.67
C ILE A 127 -15.18 -11.47 -17.02
N HIS A 128 -15.41 -10.64 -15.99
CA HIS A 128 -16.61 -10.71 -15.15
C HIS A 128 -17.66 -9.64 -15.42
N ARG A 129 -17.38 -8.72 -16.36
CA ARG A 129 -18.25 -7.60 -16.73
C ARG A 129 -18.64 -6.73 -15.52
N VAL A 130 -17.70 -6.54 -14.59
CA VAL A 130 -17.87 -5.69 -13.40
C VAL A 130 -17.09 -4.40 -13.60
N VAL A 131 -17.77 -3.26 -13.44
CA VAL A 131 -17.11 -1.95 -13.42
C VAL A 131 -16.82 -1.57 -11.98
N VAL A 132 -15.53 -1.53 -11.64
CA VAL A 132 -15.05 -1.29 -10.26
C VAL A 132 -14.95 0.20 -9.97
N PHE A 133 -14.28 0.94 -10.86
CA PHE A 133 -14.13 2.38 -10.77
C PHE A 133 -15.08 3.06 -11.76
N THR A 134 -16.12 3.67 -11.22
CA THR A 134 -17.14 4.41 -11.98
C THR A 134 -17.00 5.92 -11.82
N ASN A 135 -16.28 6.36 -10.79
CA ASN A 135 -16.12 7.76 -10.46
C ASN A 135 -14.65 8.18 -10.56
N ILE A 136 -14.38 9.28 -11.28
CA ILE A 136 -13.04 9.86 -11.46
C ILE A 136 -12.40 10.27 -10.12
N TYR A 137 -13.20 10.64 -9.12
CA TYR A 137 -12.70 11.00 -7.79
C TYR A 137 -12.08 9.80 -7.04
N SER A 138 -12.27 8.57 -7.50
CA SER A 138 -11.58 7.40 -6.95
C SER A 138 -10.06 7.52 -7.06
N LEU A 139 -9.56 8.10 -8.16
CA LEU A 139 -8.14 8.33 -8.34
C LEU A 139 -7.61 9.33 -7.30
N LEU A 140 -8.39 10.38 -7.02
CA LEU A 140 -8.04 11.37 -6.00
C LEU A 140 -7.92 10.74 -4.60
N VAL A 141 -8.85 9.85 -4.24
CA VAL A 141 -8.80 9.12 -2.96
C VAL A 141 -7.52 8.28 -2.84
N LEU A 142 -7.13 7.57 -3.91
CA LEU A 142 -5.90 6.79 -3.94
C LEU A 142 -4.64 7.66 -3.85
N LEU A 143 -4.64 8.82 -4.51
CA LEU A 143 -3.52 9.77 -4.44
C LEU A 143 -3.35 10.37 -3.04
N ILE A 144 -4.44 10.63 -2.32
CA ILE A 144 -4.41 11.13 -0.94
C ILE A 144 -3.99 10.02 0.04
N LEU A 145 -4.30 8.76 -0.27
CA LEU A 145 -3.87 7.62 0.53
C LEU A 145 -2.34 7.40 0.48
N LEU A 146 -1.69 7.75 -0.64
CA LEU A 146 -0.25 7.51 -0.85
C LEU A 146 0.66 8.04 0.27
N PRO A 147 0.56 9.32 0.70
CA PRO A 147 1.31 9.81 1.85
C PRO A 147 1.09 8.97 3.11
N GLY A 148 -0.14 8.55 3.39
CA GLY A 148 -0.45 7.72 4.56
C GLY A 148 0.24 6.36 4.51
N LEU A 149 0.24 5.70 3.35
CA LEU A 149 0.92 4.42 3.14
C LEU A 149 2.44 4.53 3.30
N TYR A 150 3.06 5.54 2.67
CA TYR A 150 4.50 5.74 2.77
C TYR A 150 4.92 6.24 4.15
N GLY A 151 4.07 7.00 4.85
CA GLY A 151 4.25 7.31 6.27
C GLY A 151 4.37 6.05 7.11
N PHE A 152 3.42 5.13 6.94
CA PHE A 152 3.47 3.84 7.61
C PHE A 152 4.68 2.99 7.20
N ALA A 153 5.07 3.02 5.92
CA ALA A 153 6.28 2.36 5.43
C ALA A 153 7.55 2.88 6.14
N PHE A 154 7.69 4.20 6.28
CA PHE A 154 8.81 4.82 6.99
C PHE A 154 8.81 4.51 8.49
N PHE A 155 7.63 4.51 9.11
CA PHE A 155 7.47 4.12 10.50
C PHE A 155 8.01 2.69 10.74
N LEU A 156 7.56 1.73 9.93
CA LEU A 156 8.00 0.34 10.05
C LEU A 156 9.49 0.18 9.73
N ALA A 157 9.98 0.85 8.69
CA ALA A 157 11.41 0.87 8.36
C ALA A 157 12.27 1.40 9.52
N GLY A 158 11.80 2.44 10.21
CA GLY A 158 12.45 2.96 11.42
C GLY A 158 12.47 1.96 12.56
N LEU A 159 11.37 1.23 12.78
CA LEU A 159 11.32 0.14 13.76
C LEU A 159 12.30 -0.99 13.42
N VAL A 160 12.35 -1.43 12.16
CA VAL A 160 13.29 -2.45 11.68
C VAL A 160 14.74 -2.03 11.97
N LEU A 161 15.10 -0.77 11.73
CA LEU A 161 16.43 -0.24 12.03
C LEU A 161 16.79 -0.33 13.52
N MET A 162 15.81 -0.09 14.40
CA MET A 162 16.03 -0.08 15.84
C MET A 162 16.16 -1.48 16.45
N MET A 163 15.47 -2.48 15.89
CA MET A 163 15.27 -3.78 16.54
C MET A 163 16.43 -4.78 16.38
N ARG A 164 17.50 -4.45 15.64
CA ARG A 164 18.77 -5.21 15.61
C ARG A 164 18.66 -6.74 15.34
N SER A 165 17.55 -7.23 14.79
CA SER A 165 17.36 -8.66 14.50
C SER A 165 16.59 -8.87 13.19
N LYS A 166 17.02 -9.86 12.40
CA LYS A 166 16.27 -10.33 11.21
C LYS A 166 14.85 -10.77 11.58
N GLU A 167 14.66 -11.24 12.81
CA GLU A 167 13.38 -11.73 13.35
C GLU A 167 12.34 -10.61 13.51
N ALA A 168 12.76 -9.38 13.83
CA ALA A 168 11.85 -8.24 13.96
C ALA A 168 11.09 -7.95 12.66
N LYS A 169 11.73 -8.15 11.50
CA LYS A 169 11.10 -8.00 10.19
C LYS A 169 9.92 -8.97 10.01
N ASN A 170 10.07 -10.22 10.44
CA ASN A 170 9.02 -11.23 10.30
C ASN A 170 7.81 -10.89 11.17
N TRP A 171 8.03 -10.43 12.40
CA TRP A 171 6.96 -9.95 13.28
C TRP A 171 6.23 -8.73 12.71
N LEU A 172 6.96 -7.78 12.12
CA LEU A 172 6.35 -6.62 11.48
C LEU A 172 5.56 -7.01 10.22
N ALA A 173 6.01 -8.02 9.46
CA ALA A 173 5.25 -8.55 8.34
C ALA A 173 3.90 -9.09 8.80
N ILE A 174 3.86 -9.89 9.87
CA ILE A 174 2.61 -10.40 10.47
C ILE A 174 1.70 -9.24 10.86
N LEU A 175 2.23 -8.19 11.49
CA LEU A 175 1.46 -7.01 11.88
C LEU A 175 0.83 -6.31 10.67
N ILE A 176 1.55 -6.18 9.55
CA ILE A 176 1.01 -5.61 8.30
C ILE A 176 -0.16 -6.47 7.80
N TYR A 177 -0.01 -7.80 7.75
CA TYR A 177 -1.09 -8.68 7.29
C TYR A 177 -2.34 -8.53 8.17
N VAL A 178 -2.19 -8.56 9.49
CA VAL A 178 -3.32 -8.39 10.43
C VAL A 178 -4.00 -7.03 10.27
N LEU A 179 -3.24 -5.96 10.06
CA LEU A 179 -3.78 -4.61 9.84
C LEU A 179 -4.58 -4.51 8.53
N LEU A 180 -4.20 -5.26 7.50
CA LEU A 180 -4.83 -5.13 6.18
C LEU A 180 -6.03 -6.07 5.97
N VAL A 181 -6.13 -7.19 6.70
CA VAL A 181 -7.26 -8.15 6.59
C VAL A 181 -8.65 -7.49 6.66
N PRO A 182 -8.94 -6.52 7.56
CA PRO A 182 -10.24 -5.86 7.64
C PRO A 182 -10.69 -5.16 6.34
N LEU A 183 -9.76 -4.81 5.46
CA LEU A 183 -10.06 -4.17 4.16
C LEU A 183 -10.74 -5.13 3.18
N LEU A 184 -10.45 -6.43 3.30
CA LEU A 184 -10.99 -7.49 2.45
C LEU A 184 -12.42 -7.88 2.85
N ILE A 185 -12.82 -7.55 4.08
CA ILE A 185 -14.12 -7.91 4.63
C ILE A 185 -15.12 -6.77 4.36
N PRO A 186 -16.36 -7.07 3.94
CA PRO A 186 -17.42 -6.07 3.83
C PRO A 186 -17.72 -5.41 5.17
N GLU A 187 -17.87 -4.08 5.15
CA GLU A 187 -18.06 -3.27 6.37
C GLU A 187 -19.19 -3.80 7.26
N LYS A 188 -20.31 -4.20 6.65
CA LYS A 188 -21.50 -4.74 7.33
C LYS A 188 -21.20 -5.93 8.25
N ILE A 189 -20.13 -6.69 7.99
CA ILE A 189 -19.75 -7.91 8.74
C ILE A 189 -18.73 -7.59 9.84
N LEU A 190 -17.99 -6.47 9.73
CA LEU A 190 -16.99 -6.12 10.75
C LEU A 190 -17.66 -5.83 12.10
N MET A 191 -17.09 -6.41 13.16
CA MET A 191 -17.45 -6.09 14.54
C MET A 191 -17.31 -4.56 14.78
N PRO A 192 -18.27 -3.92 15.49
CA PRO A 192 -18.24 -2.48 15.70
C PRO A 192 -16.93 -1.95 16.30
N ALA A 193 -16.37 -2.65 17.29
CA ALA A 193 -15.10 -2.28 17.92
C ALA A 193 -13.92 -2.29 16.93
N VAL A 194 -13.88 -3.27 16.02
CA VAL A 194 -12.85 -3.34 14.97
C VAL A 194 -13.04 -2.17 14.00
N ARG A 195 -14.28 -1.93 13.55
CA ARG A 195 -14.58 -0.82 12.65
C ARG A 195 -14.15 0.54 13.22
N GLU A 196 -14.44 0.79 14.50
CA GLU A 196 -14.06 2.02 15.17
C GLU A 196 -12.55 2.19 15.27
N GLY A 197 -11.82 1.16 15.71
CA GLY A 197 -10.36 1.17 15.81
C GLY A 197 -9.67 1.38 14.47
N PHE A 198 -10.17 0.74 13.41
CA PHE A 198 -9.62 0.90 12.07
C PHE A 198 -10.03 2.24 11.41
N SER A 199 -11.09 2.90 11.90
CA SER A 199 -11.53 4.19 11.37
C SER A 199 -10.49 5.31 11.53
N TYR A 200 -9.47 5.13 12.36
CA TYR A 200 -8.34 6.07 12.53
C TYR A 200 -7.26 5.91 11.46
N PHE A 201 -7.25 4.80 10.72
CA PHE A 201 -6.24 4.53 9.70
C PHE A 201 -6.70 5.04 8.33
N PRO A 202 -5.83 5.79 7.60
CA PRO A 202 -6.18 6.32 6.28
C PRO A 202 -6.51 5.22 5.27
N ILE A 203 -5.90 4.03 5.42
CA ILE A 203 -6.12 2.87 4.56
C ILE A 203 -7.58 2.39 4.65
N PHE A 204 -8.12 2.26 5.86
CA PHE A 204 -9.50 1.84 6.06
C PHE A 204 -10.49 2.92 5.58
N GLN A 205 -10.21 4.19 5.90
CA GLN A 205 -11.02 5.32 5.43
C GLN A 205 -11.09 5.38 3.90
N SER A 206 -9.98 5.12 3.21
CA SER A 206 -9.93 5.11 1.75
C SER A 206 -10.82 4.02 1.14
N VAL A 207 -10.81 2.79 1.67
CA VAL A 207 -11.68 1.71 1.18
C VAL A 207 -13.14 2.07 1.38
N MET A 208 -13.48 2.64 2.53
CA MET A 208 -14.86 3.04 2.81
C MET A 208 -15.33 4.14 1.87
N MET A 209 -14.48 5.13 1.64
CA MET A 209 -14.77 6.22 0.71
C MET A 209 -14.91 5.72 -0.73
N LEU A 210 -14.04 4.81 -1.17
CA LEU A 210 -14.12 4.18 -2.49
C LEU A 210 -15.40 3.36 -2.67
N ARG A 211 -15.82 2.62 -1.65
CA ARG A 211 -17.09 1.86 -1.66
C ARG A 211 -18.29 2.80 -1.78
N LYS A 212 -18.36 3.86 -0.96
CA LYS A 212 -19.44 4.87 -1.05
C LYS A 212 -19.50 5.57 -2.41
N LEU A 213 -18.34 5.94 -2.99
CA LEU A 213 -18.27 6.60 -4.30
C LEU A 213 -18.69 5.69 -5.46
N ASN A 214 -18.31 4.41 -5.43
CA ASN A 214 -18.45 3.52 -6.60
C ASN A 214 -19.62 2.55 -6.50
N ILE A 215 -20.02 2.15 -5.30
CA ILE A 215 -21.12 1.22 -5.05
C ILE A 215 -22.38 2.00 -4.73
N ASP A 216 -22.34 2.80 -3.65
CA ASP A 216 -23.51 3.54 -3.16
C ASP A 216 -23.80 4.82 -3.96
N LYS A 217 -22.90 5.18 -4.90
CA LYS A 217 -22.98 6.36 -5.77
C LYS A 217 -23.14 7.68 -5.00
N VAL A 218 -22.62 7.75 -3.79
CA VAL A 218 -22.66 8.97 -2.98
C VAL A 218 -21.73 10.01 -3.62
N PRO A 219 -22.22 11.22 -3.94
CA PRO A 219 -21.40 12.27 -4.52
C PRO A 219 -20.43 12.86 -3.49
N LEU A 220 -19.28 13.35 -3.96
CA LEU A 220 -18.17 13.81 -3.10
C LEU A 220 -18.57 14.98 -2.17
N ASN A 221 -19.50 15.84 -2.61
CA ASN A 221 -20.00 16.97 -1.82
C ASN A 221 -20.75 16.54 -0.53
N LEU A 222 -21.28 15.32 -0.48
CA LEU A 222 -21.89 14.78 0.74
C LEU A 222 -20.88 14.05 1.64
N MET A 223 -19.61 13.99 1.22
CA MET A 223 -18.54 13.24 1.86
C MET A 223 -17.39 14.13 2.33
N GLU A 224 -17.63 15.43 2.53
CA GLU A 224 -16.60 16.40 2.91
C GLU A 224 -15.89 16.00 4.21
N ALA A 225 -16.64 15.54 5.21
CA ALA A 225 -16.07 15.09 6.48
C ALA A 225 -15.17 13.86 6.31
N ASP A 226 -15.59 12.86 5.52
CA ASP A 226 -14.80 11.66 5.22
C ASP A 226 -13.51 12.03 4.45
N PHE A 227 -13.63 12.96 3.50
CA PHE A 227 -12.50 13.45 2.71
C PHE A 227 -11.46 14.18 3.58
N ILE A 228 -11.90 15.12 4.42
CA ILE A 228 -11.02 15.85 5.34
C ILE A 228 -10.34 14.88 6.30
N LYS A 229 -11.08 13.90 6.84
CA LYS A 229 -10.53 12.88 7.73
C LYS A 229 -9.41 12.09 7.04
N LEU A 230 -9.60 11.69 5.79
CA LEU A 230 -8.59 10.99 5.00
C LEU A 230 -7.35 11.84 4.76
N VAL A 231 -7.52 13.11 4.36
CA VAL A 231 -6.40 14.03 4.13
C VAL A 231 -5.59 14.23 5.41
N VAL A 232 -6.26 14.54 6.51
CA VAL A 232 -5.61 14.82 7.81
C VAL A 232 -4.87 13.58 8.30
N THR A 233 -5.50 12.41 8.29
CA THR A 233 -4.86 11.18 8.75
C THR A 233 -3.70 10.74 7.86
N SER A 234 -3.82 10.84 6.53
CA SER A 234 -2.71 10.55 5.62
C SER A 234 -1.50 11.45 5.87
N ILE A 235 -1.72 12.76 6.07
CA ILE A 235 -0.63 13.71 6.36
C ILE A 235 -0.01 13.42 7.72
N LEU A 236 -0.82 13.15 8.75
CA LEU A 236 -0.33 12.84 10.09
C LEU A 236 0.55 11.59 10.08
N PHE A 237 0.09 10.50 9.46
CA PHE A 237 0.87 9.27 9.33
C PHE A 237 2.16 9.50 8.54
N PHE A 238 2.13 10.34 7.50
CA PHE A 238 3.31 10.71 6.73
C PHE A 238 4.37 11.43 7.57
N VAL A 239 3.96 12.48 8.29
CA VAL A 239 4.87 13.28 9.13
C VAL A 239 5.42 12.43 10.28
N ILE A 240 4.55 11.70 11.00
CA ILE A 240 4.96 10.84 12.11
C ILE A 240 5.94 9.76 11.63
N GLY A 241 5.64 9.12 10.50
CA GLY A 241 6.50 8.10 9.91
C GLY A 241 7.90 8.61 9.60
N LEU A 242 7.99 9.78 8.95
CA LEU A 242 9.27 10.42 8.63
C LEU A 242 10.07 10.79 9.88
N LEU A 243 9.41 11.35 10.91
CA LEU A 243 10.06 11.72 12.16
C LEU A 243 10.63 10.50 12.90
N ILE A 244 9.87 9.41 12.94
CA ILE A 244 10.30 8.19 13.61
C ILE A 244 11.48 7.54 12.86
N PHE A 245 11.41 7.52 11.53
CA PHE A 245 12.53 7.07 10.71
C PHE A 245 13.80 7.92 10.96
N ASP A 246 13.68 9.25 11.04
CA ASP A 246 14.79 10.14 11.35
C ASP A 246 15.44 9.86 12.71
N ILE A 247 14.61 9.64 13.72
CA ILE A 247 15.08 9.33 15.07
C ILE A 247 15.81 7.98 15.06
N ALA A 248 15.25 6.99 14.37
CA ALA A 248 15.84 5.66 14.23
C ALA A 248 17.18 5.71 13.48
N ASP A 249 17.25 6.40 12.35
CA ASP A 249 18.47 6.56 11.54
C ASP A 249 19.60 7.22 12.34
N LYS A 250 19.29 8.34 13.02
CA LYS A 250 20.28 9.03 13.88
C LYS A 250 20.78 8.14 15.02
N LYS A 251 19.89 7.35 15.63
CA LYS A 251 20.27 6.38 16.68
C LYS A 251 21.12 5.23 16.11
N ALA A 252 20.80 4.75 14.91
CA ALA A 252 21.53 3.67 14.25
C ALA A 252 22.98 4.09 13.94
N LYS A 253 23.15 5.29 13.38
CA LYS A 253 24.46 5.92 13.10
C LYS A 253 25.32 6.05 14.36
N LYS A 254 24.76 6.62 15.44
CA LYS A 254 25.49 6.82 16.71
C LYS A 254 25.97 5.54 17.36
N LYS A 255 25.28 4.42 17.13
CA LYS A 255 25.61 3.13 17.74
C LYS A 255 26.50 2.25 16.85
N GLY A 256 26.96 2.75 15.69
CA GLY A 256 27.83 2.01 14.76
C GLY A 256 27.21 0.73 14.20
N ILE A 257 25.88 0.62 14.18
CA ILE A 257 25.16 -0.63 13.83
C ILE A 257 25.09 -0.83 12.30
N LEU A 258 25.49 0.18 11.53
CA LEU A 258 25.38 0.16 10.07
C LEU A 258 26.27 -0.92 9.41
N GLY A 259 27.39 -1.28 10.05
CA GLY A 259 28.36 -2.25 9.52
C GLY A 259 28.45 -3.59 10.25
N MET A 260 27.62 -3.82 11.27
CA MET A 260 27.66 -5.06 12.06
C MET A 260 26.61 -6.07 11.60
N TYR A 261 26.40 -6.30 10.30
CA TYR A 261 25.53 -7.38 9.79
C TYR A 261 25.93 -7.87 8.41
#